data_AF-A0A423I8X6-F1
#
_entry.id   AF-A0A423I8X6-F1
#
_cell.length_a   1.000
_cell.length_b   1.000
_cell.length_c   1.000
_cell.angle_alpha   90.00
_cell.angle_beta   90.00
_cell.angle_gamma   90.00
#
_symmetry.space_group_name_H-M   'P 1'
#
loop_
_entity.id
_entity.type
_entity.pdbx_description
1 polymer ?
#
loop_
_entity_poly.entity_id
_entity_poly.type
_entity_poly.pdbx_seq_one_letter_code
_entity_poly.pdbx_strand_id
1 'polypeptide(L)'
;MSVLYKTLAAALLLGGSAMALAANDGQMRANELITSDPQYRETWQGVVKKEERLPEWVMNLSGDAEQMNAVEEDHHKYLVGPLCESQPTCLNERLIVAFSFDKEDAYAMLVEVPAGLPADKSPKRHASYRFLGKPDQGMQDLLMEQLKKDPNWY
;
A
#
# COMPACT_ATOMS: atom_id res chain seq x y z
N MET A 1 -30.40 54.88 -45.82
CA MET A 1 -28.95 54.97 -46.11
C MET A 1 -28.21 54.26 -44.99
N SER A 2 -27.42 53.26 -45.35
CA SER A 2 -26.73 52.34 -44.45
C SER A 2 -25.43 52.98 -43.94
N VAL A 3 -25.16 52.92 -42.63
CA VAL A 3 -23.80 53.11 -42.11
C VAL A 3 -23.49 51.95 -41.18
N LEU A 4 -22.68 51.03 -41.72
CA LEU A 4 -22.21 49.81 -41.10
C LEU A 4 -20.94 50.14 -40.30
N TYR A 5 -21.04 50.26 -38.98
CA TYR A 5 -19.87 50.25 -38.10
C TYR A 5 -19.67 48.83 -37.57
N LYS A 6 -18.58 48.19 -37.96
CA LYS A 6 -18.02 47.07 -37.22
C LYS A 6 -16.51 47.26 -37.09
N THR A 7 -16.11 47.74 -35.92
CA THR A 7 -14.74 47.77 -35.44
C THR A 7 -14.29 46.35 -35.11
N LEU A 8 -13.12 45.95 -35.63
CA LEU A 8 -12.44 44.72 -35.22
C LEU A 8 -11.85 44.91 -33.82
N ALA A 9 -12.16 44.01 -32.90
CA ALA A 9 -11.42 43.85 -31.64
C ALA A 9 -10.66 42.52 -31.70
N ALA A 10 -9.34 42.59 -31.77
CA ALA A 10 -8.45 41.45 -31.61
C ALA A 10 -8.11 41.30 -30.12
N ALA A 11 -8.66 40.28 -29.46
CA ALA A 11 -8.29 39.93 -28.09
C ALA A 11 -7.10 38.95 -28.13
N LEU A 12 -5.93 39.42 -27.66
CA LEU A 12 -4.79 38.55 -27.37
C LEU A 12 -5.11 37.68 -26.16
N LEU A 13 -5.25 36.37 -26.36
CA LEU A 13 -5.26 35.39 -25.28
C LEU A 13 -3.81 35.03 -24.95
N LEU A 14 -3.29 35.60 -23.86
CA LEU A 14 -2.08 35.12 -23.20
C LEU A 14 -2.40 33.75 -22.57
N GLY A 15 -1.97 32.69 -23.24
CA GLY A 15 -2.05 31.31 -22.74
C GLY A 15 -1.17 31.15 -21.52
N GLY A 16 -1.75 31.32 -20.32
CA GLY A 16 -1.16 30.86 -19.08
C GLY A 16 -1.22 29.34 -19.03
N SER A 17 -0.12 28.67 -19.38
CA SER A 17 0.06 27.25 -19.09
C SER A 17 0.25 27.08 -17.58
N ALA A 18 -0.87 26.97 -16.86
CA ALA A 18 -0.87 26.35 -15.56
C ALA A 18 -0.39 24.90 -15.78
N MET A 19 0.84 24.61 -15.37
CA MET A 19 1.27 23.23 -15.20
C MET A 19 0.42 22.65 -14.08
N ALA A 20 -0.65 21.95 -14.44
CA ALA A 20 -1.32 21.05 -13.52
C ALA A 20 -0.29 19.96 -13.18
N LEU A 21 0.33 20.04 -12.01
CA LEU A 21 0.93 18.89 -11.38
C LEU A 21 -0.23 17.94 -11.13
N ALA A 22 -0.35 16.89 -11.94
CA ALA A 22 -1.23 15.78 -11.62
C ALA A 22 -0.73 15.22 -10.28
N ALA A 23 -1.48 15.44 -9.21
CA ALA A 23 -1.26 14.73 -7.96
C ALA A 23 -1.43 13.24 -8.27
N ASN A 24 -0.39 12.44 -8.05
CA ASN A 24 -0.44 10.98 -8.20
C ASN A 24 -1.21 10.37 -7.01
N ASP A 25 -2.44 10.83 -6.78
CA ASP A 25 -3.25 10.57 -5.59
C ASP A 25 -3.99 9.23 -5.65
N GLY A 26 -3.34 8.14 -6.03
CA GLY A 26 -4.12 6.89 -6.07
C GLY A 26 -3.41 5.57 -6.06
N GLN A 27 -2.15 5.48 -6.50
CA GLN A 27 -1.52 4.17 -6.67
C GLN A 27 -0.16 4.11 -5.99
N MET A 28 -0.14 4.25 -4.66
CA MET A 28 1.07 4.03 -3.87
C MET A 28 1.20 2.54 -3.55
N ARG A 29 2.41 2.00 -3.65
CA ARG A 29 2.79 0.65 -3.22
C ARG A 29 3.66 0.71 -1.96
N ALA A 30 3.73 -0.37 -1.17
CA ALA A 30 4.47 -0.36 0.10
C ALA A 30 5.96 -0.01 -0.05
N ASN A 31 6.61 -0.57 -1.07
CA ASN A 31 8.03 -0.32 -1.39
C ASN A 31 8.29 1.12 -1.90
N GLU A 32 7.34 1.69 -2.64
CA GLU A 32 7.36 3.08 -3.09
C GLU A 32 7.12 4.04 -1.92
N LEU A 33 6.22 3.69 -0.99
CA LEU A 33 5.85 4.51 0.16
C LEU A 33 7.06 4.87 1.02
N ILE A 34 7.85 3.87 1.43
CA ILE A 34 9.08 4.07 2.23
C ILE A 34 10.25 4.69 1.46
N THR A 35 10.14 4.76 0.13
CA THR A 35 11.11 5.46 -0.73
C THR A 35 10.70 6.92 -0.93
N SER A 36 9.40 7.18 -0.98
CA SER A 36 8.83 8.51 -1.21
C SER A 36 8.97 9.46 -0.02
N ASP A 37 8.93 8.93 1.21
CA ASP A 37 9.02 9.72 2.44
C ASP A 37 9.85 8.98 3.51
N PRO A 38 10.93 9.62 4.04
CA PRO A 38 11.74 9.05 5.10
C PRO A 38 10.96 8.70 6.38
N GLN A 39 9.89 9.44 6.70
CA GLN A 39 9.11 9.18 7.92
C GLN A 39 8.44 7.80 7.89
N TYR A 40 7.88 7.39 6.74
CA TYR A 40 7.33 6.03 6.59
C TYR A 40 8.39 4.96 6.80
N ARG A 41 9.61 5.19 6.30
CA ARG A 41 10.74 4.27 6.51
C ARG A 41 11.12 4.19 7.99
N GLU A 42 11.24 5.32 8.67
CA GLU A 42 11.59 5.36 10.10
C GLU A 42 10.54 4.65 10.97
N THR A 43 9.26 4.85 10.67
CA THR A 43 8.13 4.17 11.32
C THR A 43 8.22 2.66 11.11
N TRP A 44 8.47 2.21 9.87
CA TRP A 44 8.66 0.79 9.58
C TRP A 44 9.87 0.19 10.32
N GLN A 45 11.01 0.89 10.32
CA GLN A 45 12.19 0.48 11.08
C GLN A 45 11.89 0.39 12.59
N GLY A 46 11.01 1.26 13.09
CA GLY A 46 10.48 1.22 14.45
C GLY A 46 9.78 -0.11 14.79
N VAL A 47 9.04 -0.67 13.82
CA VAL A 47 8.36 -1.96 13.90
C VAL A 47 9.36 -3.11 13.87
N VAL A 48 10.16 -3.21 12.80
CA VAL A 48 10.96 -4.42 12.54
C VAL A 48 12.19 -4.57 13.41
N LYS A 49 12.76 -3.47 13.96
CA LYS A 49 13.98 -3.54 14.79
C LYS A 49 13.82 -4.33 16.09
N LYS A 50 12.59 -4.52 16.56
CA LYS A 50 12.27 -5.26 17.80
C LYS A 50 11.92 -6.71 17.53
N GLU A 51 11.84 -7.10 16.26
CA GLU A 51 11.40 -8.42 15.83
C GLU A 51 12.59 -9.30 15.51
N GLU A 52 12.54 -10.56 15.93
CA GLU A 52 13.61 -11.52 15.64
C GLU A 52 13.31 -12.32 14.37
N ARG A 53 14.39 -12.69 13.65
CA ARG A 53 14.37 -13.62 12.51
C ARG A 53 13.36 -13.23 11.43
N LEU A 54 13.25 -11.95 11.12
CA LEU A 54 12.49 -11.50 9.96
C LEU A 54 13.31 -11.68 8.67
N PRO A 55 12.67 -12.08 7.56
CA PRO A 55 13.30 -12.05 6.24
C PRO A 55 13.76 -10.63 5.88
N GLU A 56 14.84 -10.52 5.11
CA GLU A 56 15.40 -9.23 4.68
C GLU A 56 14.36 -8.40 3.88
N TRP A 57 13.58 -9.06 3.02
CA TRP A 57 12.57 -8.41 2.20
C TRP A 57 11.45 -7.78 3.05
N VAL A 58 11.09 -8.40 4.17
CA VAL A 58 10.16 -7.84 5.17
C VAL A 58 10.81 -6.64 5.88
N MET A 59 12.06 -6.79 6.33
CA MET A 59 12.75 -5.70 7.05
C MET A 59 12.87 -4.42 6.23
N ASN A 60 13.02 -4.55 4.91
CA ASN A 60 13.24 -3.42 4.01
C ASN A 60 12.01 -3.04 3.18
N LEU A 61 10.87 -3.72 3.36
CA LEU A 61 9.73 -3.71 2.42
C LEU A 61 10.17 -3.78 0.96
N SER A 62 11.20 -4.57 0.68
CA SER A 62 11.65 -4.81 -0.69
C SER A 62 10.86 -5.98 -1.26
N GLY A 63 10.60 -5.94 -2.57
CA GLY A 63 9.88 -7.00 -3.27
C GLY A 63 8.78 -6.49 -4.19
N ASP A 64 7.91 -7.40 -4.59
CA ASP A 64 6.74 -7.13 -5.42
C ASP A 64 5.58 -6.70 -4.53
N ALA A 65 5.22 -5.43 -4.62
CA ALA A 65 4.12 -4.82 -3.88
C ALA A 65 2.97 -4.55 -4.81
N GLU A 66 1.74 -4.74 -4.36
CA GLU A 66 0.55 -4.28 -5.09
C GLU A 66 0.11 -2.89 -4.63
N GLN A 67 -0.85 -2.32 -5.34
CA GLN A 67 -1.45 -1.05 -4.99
C GLN A 67 -2.08 -1.10 -3.58
N MET A 68 -1.77 -0.10 -2.77
CA MET A 68 -2.37 0.08 -1.45
C MET A 68 -3.73 0.77 -1.55
N ASN A 69 -4.62 0.45 -0.63
CA ASN A 69 -5.94 1.06 -0.50
C ASN A 69 -6.02 1.90 0.75
N ALA A 70 -6.70 3.04 0.68
CA ALA A 70 -7.07 3.81 1.86
C ALA A 70 -8.24 3.14 2.59
N VAL A 71 -8.06 2.83 3.87
CA VAL A 71 -9.06 2.23 4.75
C VAL A 71 -9.16 3.08 6.02
N GLU A 72 -10.36 3.18 6.60
CA GLU A 72 -10.57 3.83 7.90
C GLU A 72 -10.85 2.76 8.95
N GLU A 73 -10.15 2.82 10.08
CA GLU A 73 -10.30 1.96 11.25
C GLU A 73 -10.27 2.85 12.49
N ASP A 74 -11.27 2.78 13.37
CA ASP A 74 -11.39 3.59 14.58
C ASP A 74 -11.09 5.09 14.37
N HIS A 75 -11.66 5.69 13.32
CA HIS A 75 -11.47 7.09 12.91
C HIS A 75 -10.05 7.48 12.47
N HIS A 76 -9.14 6.52 12.35
CA HIS A 76 -7.80 6.70 11.80
C HIS A 76 -7.76 6.15 10.38
N LYS A 77 -7.00 6.82 9.51
CA LYS A 77 -6.86 6.42 8.10
C LYS A 77 -5.54 5.69 7.90
N TYR A 78 -5.61 4.59 7.16
CA TYR A 78 -4.47 3.74 6.84
C TYR A 78 -4.36 3.48 5.34
N LEU A 79 -3.13 3.46 4.83
CA LEU A 79 -2.79 2.84 3.55
C LEU A 79 -2.49 1.37 3.81
N VAL A 80 -3.22 0.48 3.15
CA VAL A 80 -3.15 -0.97 3.39
C VAL A 80 -2.93 -1.72 2.08
N GLY A 81 -1.92 -2.58 2.01
CA GLY A 81 -1.65 -3.37 0.81
C GLY A 81 -0.73 -4.55 1.03
N PRO A 82 -0.67 -5.49 0.07
CA PRO A 82 0.21 -6.64 0.13
C PRO A 82 1.60 -6.34 -0.44
N LEU A 83 2.58 -7.08 0.07
CA LEU A 83 3.96 -7.16 -0.42
C LEU A 83 4.42 -8.63 -0.33
N CYS A 84 5.18 -9.10 -1.29
CA CYS A 84 5.86 -10.38 -1.26
C CYS A 84 7.30 -10.20 -1.75
N GLU A 85 8.19 -11.13 -1.42
CA GLU A 85 9.58 -11.08 -1.90
C GLU A 85 9.66 -11.03 -3.43
N SER A 86 8.81 -11.82 -4.10
CA SER A 86 8.71 -11.90 -5.56
C SER A 86 7.33 -12.43 -5.98
N GLN A 87 6.89 -12.16 -7.21
CA GLN A 87 5.62 -12.67 -7.73
C GLN A 87 5.42 -14.19 -7.56
N PRO A 88 6.42 -15.05 -7.82
CA PRO A 88 6.28 -16.49 -7.59
C PRO A 88 6.08 -16.90 -6.14
N THR A 89 6.59 -16.12 -5.17
CA THR A 89 6.54 -16.48 -3.75
C THR A 89 5.30 -15.95 -3.04
N CYS A 90 4.54 -15.00 -3.63
CA CYS A 90 3.39 -14.37 -2.96
C CYS A 90 2.34 -15.35 -2.46
N LEU A 91 2.15 -16.50 -3.13
CA LEU A 91 1.22 -17.53 -2.66
C LEU A 91 1.67 -18.18 -1.35
N ASN A 92 2.98 -18.33 -1.16
CA ASN A 92 3.57 -19.03 -0.04
C ASN A 92 3.99 -18.08 1.08
N GLU A 93 4.48 -16.90 0.73
CA GLU A 93 5.00 -15.94 1.69
C GLU A 93 4.65 -14.53 1.26
N ARG A 94 3.91 -13.83 2.11
CA ARG A 94 3.46 -12.46 1.85
C ARG A 94 3.26 -11.69 3.14
N LEU A 95 3.38 -10.39 3.03
CA LEU A 95 3.16 -9.41 4.07
C LEU A 95 1.92 -8.60 3.69
N ILE A 96 0.96 -8.47 4.60
CA ILE A 96 -0.05 -7.43 4.51
C ILE A 96 0.42 -6.30 5.42
N VAL A 97 0.64 -5.11 4.88
CA VAL A 97 1.16 -3.97 5.64
C VAL A 97 0.14 -2.82 5.66
N ALA A 98 0.04 -2.16 6.80
CA ALA A 98 -0.78 -0.98 7.03
C ALA A 98 0.10 0.16 7.57
N PHE A 99 0.01 1.34 6.96
CA PHE A 99 0.63 2.57 7.43
C PHE A 99 -0.44 3.62 7.72
N SER A 100 -0.36 4.24 8.89
CA SER A 100 -1.19 5.40 9.22
C SER A 100 -0.89 6.58 8.27
N PHE A 101 -1.91 7.40 7.97
CA PHE A 101 -1.74 8.58 7.12
C PHE A 101 -0.89 9.70 7.78
N ASP A 102 -0.91 9.79 9.10
CA ASP A 102 -0.03 10.67 9.89
C ASP A 102 1.40 10.11 10.01
N LYS A 103 1.61 8.87 9.55
CA LYS A 103 2.88 8.16 9.47
C LYS A 103 3.46 7.81 10.84
N GLU A 104 2.70 7.93 11.92
CA GLU A 104 3.20 7.65 13.28
C GLU A 104 3.19 6.16 13.59
N ASP A 105 2.24 5.43 13.00
CA ASP A 105 2.02 4.00 13.22
C ASP A 105 2.15 3.17 11.95
N ALA A 106 2.68 1.95 12.10
CA ALA A 106 2.67 0.92 11.07
C ALA A 106 2.45 -0.46 11.71
N TYR A 107 1.70 -1.29 11.01
CA TYR A 107 1.38 -2.65 11.42
C TYR A 107 1.50 -3.59 10.24
N ALA A 108 1.75 -4.87 10.50
CA ALA A 108 1.73 -5.85 9.44
C ALA A 108 1.33 -7.24 9.93
N MET A 109 0.95 -8.08 8.98
CA MET A 109 0.76 -9.52 9.16
C MET A 109 1.60 -10.25 8.12
N LEU A 110 2.64 -10.95 8.58
CA LEU A 110 3.38 -11.90 7.75
C LEU A 110 2.61 -13.21 7.71
N VAL A 111 2.34 -13.68 6.50
CA VAL A 111 1.60 -14.91 6.19
C VAL A 111 2.57 -15.88 5.53
N GLU A 112 2.72 -17.05 6.14
CA GLU A 112 3.61 -18.11 5.66
C GLU A 112 2.82 -19.40 5.45
N VAL A 113 2.90 -19.97 4.26
CA VAL A 113 2.33 -21.26 3.88
C VAL A 113 3.50 -22.21 3.58
N PRO A 114 3.49 -23.45 4.11
CA PRO A 114 4.56 -24.40 3.88
C PRO A 114 4.89 -24.59 2.40
N ALA A 115 6.16 -24.45 2.06
CA ALA A 115 6.65 -24.73 0.72
C ALA A 115 6.28 -26.18 0.32
N GLY A 116 5.82 -26.37 -0.92
CA GLY A 116 5.44 -27.68 -1.44
C GLY A 116 4.05 -28.17 -0.99
N LEU A 117 3.21 -27.29 -0.45
CA LEU A 117 1.80 -27.60 -0.25
C LEU A 117 1.18 -28.04 -1.61
N PRO A 118 0.59 -29.25 -1.70
CA PRO A 118 -0.03 -29.70 -2.94
C PRO A 118 -1.13 -28.74 -3.41
N ALA A 119 -1.24 -28.55 -4.74
CA ALA A 119 -2.16 -27.58 -5.34
C ALA A 119 -3.65 -27.85 -5.06
N ASP A 120 -4.00 -29.05 -4.58
CA ASP A 120 -5.36 -29.42 -4.16
C ASP A 120 -5.66 -29.08 -2.69
N LYS A 121 -4.71 -28.50 -1.96
CA LYS A 121 -4.86 -28.13 -0.54
C LYS A 121 -5.03 -26.62 -0.39
N SER A 122 -5.99 -26.26 0.46
CA SER A 122 -6.28 -24.88 0.86
C SER A 122 -5.09 -24.27 1.62
N PRO A 123 -4.47 -23.19 1.11
CA PRO A 123 -3.38 -22.49 1.81
C PRO A 123 -3.80 -22.02 3.20
N LYS A 124 -5.04 -21.53 3.33
CA LYS A 124 -5.60 -20.98 4.58
C LYS A 124 -5.56 -21.97 5.75
N ARG A 125 -5.69 -23.28 5.50
CA ARG A 125 -5.67 -24.31 6.55
C ARG A 125 -4.26 -24.63 7.06
N HIS A 126 -3.23 -24.22 6.33
CA HIS A 126 -1.84 -24.55 6.61
C HIS A 126 -0.97 -23.32 6.89
N ALA A 127 -1.56 -22.12 6.79
CA ALA A 127 -0.85 -20.87 6.99
C ALA A 127 -0.55 -20.59 8.47
N SER A 128 0.62 -20.04 8.74
CA SER A 128 0.94 -19.32 9.96
C SER A 128 0.84 -17.81 9.75
N TYR A 129 0.43 -17.10 10.80
CA TYR A 129 0.28 -15.65 10.81
C TYR A 129 1.14 -15.08 11.92
N ARG A 130 1.96 -14.08 11.60
CA ARG A 130 2.76 -13.33 12.56
C ARG A 130 2.44 -11.85 12.43
N PHE A 131 1.88 -11.27 13.48
CA PHE A 131 1.62 -9.83 13.53
C PHE A 131 2.85 -9.06 13.99
N LEU A 132 3.12 -7.94 13.31
CA LEU A 132 4.24 -7.03 13.57
C LEU A 132 3.70 -5.66 13.98
N GLY A 133 4.40 -4.97 14.88
CA GLY A 133 3.97 -3.66 15.38
C GLY A 133 2.95 -3.72 16.53
N LYS A 134 2.63 -4.94 17.00
CA LYS A 134 1.66 -5.21 18.08
C LYS A 134 0.28 -4.57 17.82
N PRO A 135 -0.35 -4.84 16.66
CA PRO A 135 -1.69 -4.33 16.36
C PRO A 135 -2.70 -4.83 17.40
N ASP A 136 -3.68 -3.99 17.70
CA ASP A 136 -4.86 -4.39 18.46
C ASP A 136 -5.79 -5.30 17.64
N GLN A 137 -6.93 -5.67 18.22
CA GLN A 137 -7.85 -6.60 17.56
C GLN A 137 -8.45 -6.02 16.27
N GLY A 138 -8.83 -4.73 16.26
CA GLY A 138 -9.42 -4.08 15.07
C GLY A 138 -8.45 -4.07 13.89
N MET A 139 -7.20 -3.69 14.15
CA MET A 139 -6.15 -3.72 13.13
C MET A 139 -5.78 -5.15 12.69
N GLN A 140 -5.77 -6.13 13.59
CA GLN A 140 -5.57 -7.53 13.21
C GLN A 140 -6.69 -8.03 12.27
N ASP A 141 -7.93 -7.69 12.58
CA ASP A 141 -9.10 -8.04 11.77
C ASP A 141 -9.03 -7.37 10.40
N LEU A 142 -8.66 -6.08 10.35
CA LEU A 142 -8.45 -5.35 9.09
C LEU A 142 -7.39 -6.01 8.20
N LEU A 143 -6.24 -6.41 8.77
CA LEU A 143 -5.17 -7.10 8.03
C LEU A 143 -5.64 -8.46 7.50
N MET A 144 -6.42 -9.19 8.30
CA MET A 144 -7.04 -10.45 7.90
C MET A 144 -8.08 -10.27 6.79
N GLU A 145 -8.90 -9.23 6.86
CA GLU A 145 -9.86 -8.90 5.80
C GLU A 145 -9.16 -8.53 4.50
N GLN A 146 -8.04 -7.81 4.56
CA GLN A 146 -7.25 -7.52 3.37
C GLN A 146 -6.67 -8.79 2.74
N LEU A 147 -6.20 -9.76 3.55
CA LEU A 147 -5.75 -11.06 3.04
C LEU A 147 -6.87 -11.85 2.34
N LYS A 148 -8.08 -11.84 2.90
CA LYS A 148 -9.25 -12.54 2.33
C LYS A 148 -9.69 -12.01 0.97
N LYS A 149 -9.22 -10.81 0.56
CA LYS A 149 -9.49 -10.26 -0.78
C LYS A 149 -8.65 -10.91 -1.87
N ASP A 150 -7.57 -11.63 -1.55
CA ASP A 150 -6.84 -12.40 -2.56
C ASP A 150 -7.70 -13.57 -3.07
N PRO A 151 -8.02 -13.64 -4.37
CA PRO A 151 -8.79 -14.75 -4.94
C PRO A 151 -8.11 -16.11 -4.77
N ASN A 152 -6.79 -16.15 -4.55
CA ASN A 152 -6.05 -17.39 -4.30
C ASN A 152 -6.05 -17.81 -2.82
N TRP A 153 -6.76 -17.06 -1.96
CA TRP A 153 -6.88 -17.35 -0.54
C TRP A 153 -8.17 -18.11 -0.20
N TYR A 154 -8.16 -19.43 -0.37
CA TYR A 154 -9.30 -20.33 -0.16
C TYR A 154 -9.08 -21.32 0.98
#